data_AF-A0A9Q1JB01-F1
#
_entry.id   AF-A0A9Q1JB01-F1
#
_cell.length_a   1.000
_cell.length_b   1.000
_cell.length_c   1.000
_cell.angle_alpha   90.00
_cell.angle_beta   90.00
_cell.angle_gamma   90.00
#
_symmetry.space_group_name_H-M   'P 1'
#
loop_
_entity.id
_entity.type
_entity.pdbx_description
1 polymer ?
#
loop_
_entity_poly.entity_id
_entity_poly.type
_entity_poly.pdbx_seq_one_letter_code
_entity_poly.pdbx_strand_id
1 'polypeptide(L)'
;MDIRDELKRLNTVEEMESVPEVQINNEEQFRKVSKDLQDPRFRRSMYKYLGTVFDDKLQQRFEANTEVIIKKCQQRQYFLRKLHSFGQTLGKAHTILQDPAHVLHRAFEKLPSGRRLRCPAARTNRRKETFMHEAVRLLNSSLPHAPSSSLSWV
;
A
#
# COMPACT_ATOMS: atom_id res chain seq x y z
N MET A 1 -27.57 -54.53 -5.47
CA MET A 1 -27.27 -53.26 -4.76
C MET A 1 -28.46 -52.36 -4.98
N ASP A 2 -29.19 -52.06 -3.92
CA ASP A 2 -30.51 -51.44 -4.00
C ASP A 2 -30.37 -49.94 -4.26
N ILE A 3 -31.04 -49.42 -5.30
CA ILE A 3 -30.93 -48.01 -5.74
C ILE A 3 -31.34 -47.05 -4.61
N ARG A 4 -32.17 -47.55 -3.68
CA ARG A 4 -32.61 -46.84 -2.47
C ARG A 4 -31.46 -46.55 -1.49
N ASP A 5 -30.43 -47.39 -1.45
CA ASP A 5 -29.24 -47.18 -0.60
C ASP A 5 -28.27 -46.17 -1.23
N GLU A 6 -28.23 -46.07 -2.56
CA GLU A 6 -27.43 -45.08 -3.29
C GLU A 6 -28.04 -43.67 -3.19
N LEU A 7 -29.38 -43.58 -3.22
CA LEU A 7 -30.11 -42.34 -2.95
C LEU A 7 -29.94 -41.83 -1.52
N LYS A 8 -29.82 -42.71 -0.52
CA LYS A 8 -29.48 -42.31 0.85
C LYS A 8 -28.06 -41.77 0.95
N ARG A 9 -27.10 -42.36 0.23
CA ARG A 9 -25.72 -41.86 0.18
C ARG A 9 -25.64 -40.48 -0.47
N LEU A 10 -26.39 -40.22 -1.53
CA LEU A 10 -26.42 -38.91 -2.20
C LEU A 10 -27.14 -37.83 -1.38
N ASN A 11 -28.25 -38.17 -0.68
CA ASN A 11 -28.89 -37.25 0.26
C ASN A 11 -28.00 -36.87 1.46
N THR A 12 -27.03 -37.71 1.83
CA THR A 12 -26.07 -37.39 2.91
C THR A 12 -25.02 -36.36 2.45
N VAL A 13 -24.82 -36.19 1.14
CA VAL A 13 -23.84 -35.24 0.57
C VAL A 13 -24.46 -33.87 0.34
N GLU A 14 -25.77 -33.80 0.02
CA GLU A 14 -26.49 -32.53 -0.13
C GLU A 14 -26.71 -31.76 1.18
N GLU A 15 -26.69 -32.43 2.35
CA GLU A 15 -26.79 -31.75 3.65
C GLU A 15 -25.55 -30.87 3.99
N MET A 16 -24.49 -30.89 3.16
CA MET A 16 -23.34 -30.00 3.32
C MET A 16 -23.44 -28.68 2.52
N GLU A 17 -24.56 -28.44 1.82
CA GLU A 17 -24.74 -27.26 0.95
C GLU A 17 -25.66 -26.19 1.54
N SER A 18 -25.74 -26.07 2.87
CA SER A 18 -26.15 -24.82 3.49
C SER A 18 -25.01 -24.27 4.34
N VAL A 19 -24.08 -23.55 3.72
CA VAL A 19 -23.25 -22.61 4.48
C VAL A 19 -24.22 -21.49 4.86
N PRO A 20 -24.58 -21.31 6.15
CA PRO A 20 -25.33 -20.13 6.52
C PRO A 20 -24.46 -18.94 6.17
N GLU A 21 -24.95 -18.08 5.30
CA GLU A 21 -24.36 -16.77 5.08
C GLU A 21 -24.58 -15.98 6.38
N VAL A 22 -23.66 -16.16 7.34
CA VAL A 22 -23.72 -15.47 8.62
C VAL A 22 -23.42 -14.02 8.32
N GLN A 23 -24.47 -13.22 8.14
CA GLN A 23 -24.37 -11.77 8.23
C GLN A 23 -23.99 -11.44 9.67
N ILE A 24 -22.69 -11.25 9.91
CA ILE A 24 -22.15 -10.92 11.22
C ILE A 24 -22.55 -9.47 11.51
N ASN A 25 -23.74 -9.31 12.07
CA ASN A 25 -24.33 -8.01 12.34
C ASN A 25 -23.97 -7.49 13.74
N ASN A 26 -23.24 -8.27 14.54
CA ASN A 26 -22.88 -7.89 15.91
C ASN A 26 -21.46 -8.34 16.31
N GLU A 27 -20.74 -7.49 17.05
CA GLU A 27 -19.35 -7.69 17.46
C GLU A 27 -19.15 -8.98 18.30
N GLU A 28 -20.17 -9.33 19.08
CA GLU A 28 -20.18 -10.56 19.89
C GLU A 28 -20.27 -11.83 19.03
N GLN A 29 -20.99 -11.77 17.91
CA GLN A 29 -21.06 -12.88 16.95
C GLN A 29 -19.70 -13.09 16.27
N PHE A 30 -19.00 -12.00 15.94
CA PHE A 30 -17.64 -12.09 15.40
C PHE A 30 -16.67 -12.75 16.40
N ARG A 31 -16.73 -12.33 17.68
CA ARG A 31 -15.89 -12.92 18.74
C ARG A 31 -16.18 -14.40 18.97
N LYS A 32 -17.44 -14.81 18.87
CA LYS A 32 -17.85 -16.21 19.02
C LYS A 32 -17.35 -17.07 17.85
N VAL A 33 -17.60 -16.63 16.62
CA VAL A 33 -17.11 -17.31 15.39
C VAL A 33 -15.59 -17.40 15.38
N SER A 34 -14.88 -16.35 15.82
CA SER A 34 -13.41 -16.35 15.93
C SER A 34 -12.89 -17.33 16.99
N LYS A 35 -13.60 -17.50 18.12
CA LYS A 35 -13.29 -18.53 19.13
C LYS A 35 -13.56 -19.94 18.63
N ASP A 36 -14.68 -20.16 17.95
CA ASP A 36 -15.04 -21.46 17.40
C ASP A 36 -14.05 -21.90 16.29
N LEU A 37 -13.52 -20.95 15.51
CA LEU A 37 -12.48 -21.18 14.51
C LEU A 37 -11.10 -21.50 15.13
N GLN A 38 -10.88 -21.17 16.40
CA GLN A 38 -9.68 -21.53 17.16
C GLN A 38 -9.81 -22.90 17.86
N ASP A 39 -11.01 -23.49 17.94
CA ASP A 39 -11.19 -24.85 18.47
C ASP A 39 -10.54 -25.86 17.51
N PRO A 40 -9.57 -26.69 17.98
CA PRO A 40 -8.90 -27.69 17.15
C PRO A 40 -9.86 -28.66 16.45
N ARG A 41 -11.08 -28.86 16.98
CA ARG A 41 -12.10 -29.76 16.42
C ARG A 41 -12.77 -29.22 15.15
N PHE A 42 -12.75 -27.91 14.94
CA PHE A 42 -13.38 -27.25 13.78
C PHE A 42 -12.36 -26.70 12.77
N ARG A 43 -11.06 -26.86 13.05
CA ARG A 43 -9.98 -26.43 12.18
C ARG A 43 -9.92 -27.32 10.93
N ARG A 44 -10.69 -26.97 9.89
CA ARG A 44 -10.53 -27.57 8.55
C ARG A 44 -9.16 -27.18 8.02
N SER A 45 -8.29 -28.17 7.83
CA SER A 45 -6.94 -28.02 7.28
C SER A 45 -6.89 -27.62 5.80
N MET A 46 -8.06 -27.56 5.16
CA MET A 46 -8.22 -27.39 3.73
C MET A 46 -9.58 -26.74 3.43
N TYR A 47 -9.58 -25.60 2.73
CA TYR A 47 -10.80 -24.97 2.22
C TYR A 47 -10.78 -24.90 0.70
N LYS A 48 -11.90 -25.21 0.05
CA LYS A 48 -12.04 -25.13 -1.41
C LYS A 48 -12.87 -23.91 -1.76
N TYR A 49 -12.36 -23.05 -2.64
CA TYR A 49 -13.06 -21.84 -3.09
C TYR A 49 -12.73 -21.57 -4.56
N LEU A 50 -13.74 -21.32 -5.39
CA LEU A 50 -13.60 -21.08 -6.85
C LEU A 50 -12.69 -22.11 -7.56
N GLY A 51 -12.76 -23.38 -7.16
CA GLY A 51 -11.95 -24.45 -7.74
C GLY A 51 -10.50 -24.51 -7.26
N THR A 52 -10.05 -23.59 -6.41
CA THR A 52 -8.74 -23.68 -5.74
C THR A 52 -8.88 -24.25 -4.33
N VAL A 53 -7.87 -25.01 -3.93
CA VAL A 53 -7.80 -25.63 -2.60
C VAL A 53 -6.71 -24.90 -1.81
N PHE A 54 -7.07 -24.43 -0.64
CA PHE A 54 -6.21 -23.65 0.24
C PHE A 54 -5.92 -24.48 1.48
N ASP A 55 -4.67 -24.91 1.59
CA ASP A 55 -4.18 -25.75 2.68
C ASP A 55 -3.56 -24.91 3.81
N ASP A 56 -3.46 -25.47 5.01
CA ASP A 56 -2.67 -24.92 6.12
C ASP A 56 -1.21 -24.62 5.72
N LYS A 57 -0.67 -25.38 4.76
CA LYS A 57 0.69 -25.19 4.21
C LYS A 57 0.80 -23.91 3.39
N LEU A 58 -0.27 -23.48 2.73
CA LEU A 58 -0.31 -22.23 1.98
C LEU A 58 -0.31 -21.03 2.94
N GLN A 59 -1.04 -21.13 4.05
CA GLN A 59 -1.03 -20.11 5.12
C GLN A 59 0.38 -19.93 5.70
N GLN A 60 1.06 -21.01 6.09
CA GLN A 60 2.43 -20.93 6.66
C GLN A 60 3.47 -20.38 5.67
N ARG A 61 3.43 -20.82 4.40
CA ARG A 61 4.40 -20.36 3.38
C ARG A 61 4.19 -18.89 3.01
N PHE A 62 2.95 -18.44 2.97
CA PHE A 62 2.62 -17.06 2.64
C PHE A 62 2.97 -16.09 3.77
N GLU A 63 2.82 -16.51 5.03
CA GLU A 63 3.10 -15.69 6.20
C GLU A 63 4.58 -15.26 6.27
N ALA A 64 5.50 -16.22 6.10
CA ALA A 64 6.94 -15.92 6.10
C ALA A 64 7.35 -14.92 5.00
N ASN A 65 6.84 -15.10 3.77
CA ASN A 65 7.11 -14.17 2.68
C ASN A 65 6.50 -12.78 2.94
N THR A 66 5.30 -12.73 3.49
CA THR A 66 4.59 -11.49 3.81
C THR A 66 5.33 -10.72 4.90
N GLU A 67 5.83 -11.39 5.93
CA GLU A 67 6.66 -10.76 6.96
C GLU A 67 7.93 -10.11 6.39
N VAL A 68 8.64 -10.79 5.48
CA VAL A 68 9.85 -10.24 4.85
C VAL A 68 9.51 -8.97 4.06
N ILE A 69 8.41 -9.00 3.29
CA ILE A 69 7.93 -7.85 2.54
C ILE A 69 7.56 -6.70 3.48
N ILE A 70 6.83 -6.99 4.57
CA ILE A 70 6.42 -5.99 5.57
C ILE A 70 7.66 -5.35 6.21
N LYS A 71 8.63 -6.14 6.67
CA LYS A 71 9.88 -5.64 7.27
C LYS A 71 10.64 -4.73 6.29
N LYS A 72 10.74 -5.12 5.02
CA LYS A 72 11.37 -4.31 3.96
C LYS A 72 10.61 -3.01 3.68
N CYS A 73 9.29 -3.06 3.64
CA CYS A 73 8.44 -1.88 3.46
C CYS A 73 8.55 -0.91 4.63
N GLN A 74 8.54 -1.41 5.87
CA GLN A 74 8.68 -0.60 7.08
C GLN A 74 10.02 0.15 7.12
N GLN A 75 11.12 -0.52 6.78
CA GLN A 75 12.44 0.13 6.65
C GLN A 75 12.42 1.25 5.61
N ARG A 76 11.87 0.99 4.42
CA ARG A 76 11.74 2.02 3.37
C ARG A 76 10.90 3.21 3.83
N GLN A 77 9.77 2.95 4.49
CA GLN A 77 8.90 4.00 5.03
C GLN A 77 9.59 4.80 6.15
N TYR A 78 10.38 4.16 7.00
CA TYR A 78 11.21 4.86 7.99
C TYR A 78 12.20 5.82 7.32
N PHE A 79 12.92 5.38 6.29
CA PHE A 79 13.85 6.25 5.56
C PHE A 79 13.14 7.39 4.84
N LEU A 80 11.97 7.16 4.25
CA LEU A 80 11.17 8.24 3.65
C LEU A 80 10.75 9.30 4.68
N ARG A 81 10.28 8.86 5.86
CA ARG A 81 9.96 9.78 6.96
C ARG A 81 11.19 10.54 7.44
N LYS A 82 12.33 9.86 7.59
CA LYS A 82 13.61 10.47 8.00
C LYS A 82 14.11 11.49 6.99
N LEU A 83 13.90 11.24 5.70
CA LEU A 83 14.26 12.18 4.64
C LEU A 83 13.46 13.49 4.76
N HIS A 84 12.17 13.38 5.09
CA HIS A 84 11.24 14.51 5.20
C HIS A 84 11.33 15.25 6.55
N SER A 85 11.57 14.55 7.67
CA SER A 85 11.52 15.14 9.02
C SER A 85 12.78 15.92 9.41
N PHE A 86 13.95 15.54 8.89
CA PHE A 86 15.23 16.13 9.28
C PHE A 86 15.73 17.20 8.29
N GLY A 87 14.87 17.70 7.39
CA GLY A 87 15.25 18.71 6.39
C GLY A 87 16.30 18.23 5.37
N GLN A 88 16.54 16.92 5.28
CA GLN A 88 17.54 16.33 4.38
C GLN A 88 17.13 16.44 2.90
N THR A 89 15.85 16.70 2.63
CA THR A 89 15.29 16.93 1.30
C THR A 89 16.14 17.93 0.50
N LEU A 90 16.51 19.08 1.08
CA LEU A 90 17.29 20.10 0.39
C LEU A 90 18.73 19.66 0.11
N GLY A 91 19.41 19.08 1.11
CA GLY A 91 20.78 18.60 0.94
C GLY A 91 20.89 17.54 -0.17
N LYS A 92 19.96 16.57 -0.19
CA LYS A 92 19.90 15.55 -1.24
C LYS A 92 19.57 16.15 -2.61
N ALA A 93 18.64 17.09 -2.67
CA ALA A 93 18.31 17.75 -3.92
C ALA A 93 19.49 18.55 -4.49
N HIS A 94 20.29 19.20 -3.63
CA HIS A 94 21.54 19.85 -4.04
C HIS A 94 22.58 18.87 -4.57
N THR A 95 22.76 17.70 -3.93
CA THR A 95 23.66 16.65 -4.45
C THR A 95 23.24 16.21 -5.85
N ILE A 96 21.95 16.00 -6.09
CA ILE A 96 21.42 15.60 -7.41
C ILE A 96 21.61 16.71 -8.45
N LEU A 97 21.45 17.98 -8.06
CA LEU A 97 21.68 19.13 -8.95
C LEU A 97 23.15 19.29 -9.33
N GLN A 98 24.08 18.91 -8.45
CA GLN A 98 25.51 18.99 -8.70
C GLN A 98 26.05 17.82 -9.55
N ASP A 99 25.35 16.69 -9.59
CA ASP A 99 25.73 15.49 -10.34
C ASP A 99 24.93 15.36 -11.65
N PRO A 100 25.52 15.67 -12.82
CA PRO A 100 24.84 15.56 -14.11
C PRO A 100 24.55 14.11 -14.52
N ALA A 101 25.29 13.13 -13.99
CA ALA A 101 25.09 11.72 -14.30
C ALA A 101 23.95 11.08 -13.49
N HIS A 102 23.38 11.81 -12.53
CA HIS A 102 22.33 11.29 -11.68
C HIS A 102 21.01 11.07 -12.45
N VAL A 103 20.34 9.93 -12.22
CA VAL A 103 19.10 9.53 -12.91
C VAL A 103 17.99 10.59 -12.76
N LEU A 104 17.92 11.24 -11.60
CA LEU A 104 16.92 12.28 -11.31
C LEU A 104 17.40 13.71 -11.67
N HIS A 105 18.60 13.90 -12.20
CA HIS A 105 19.14 15.24 -12.52
C HIS A 105 18.21 15.99 -13.47
N ARG A 106 17.77 15.31 -14.55
CA ARG A 106 16.82 15.87 -15.54
C ARG A 106 15.46 16.25 -14.94
N ALA A 107 15.07 15.65 -13.82
CA ALA A 107 13.82 16.01 -13.15
C ALA A 107 13.92 17.34 -12.39
N PHE A 108 15.13 17.85 -12.14
CA PHE A 108 15.41 19.16 -11.56
C PHE A 108 15.83 20.18 -12.64
N GLU A 109 15.23 20.11 -13.82
CA GLU A 109 15.50 21.08 -14.89
C GLU A 109 14.89 22.45 -14.57
N LYS A 110 15.69 23.50 -14.78
CA LYS A 110 15.25 24.89 -14.66
C LYS A 110 14.37 25.27 -15.85
N LEU A 111 13.40 26.16 -15.63
CA LEU A 111 12.68 26.78 -16.75
C LEU A 111 13.65 27.60 -17.62
N PRO A 112 13.28 27.94 -18.87
CA PRO A 112 14.09 28.78 -19.75
C PRO A 112 14.52 30.12 -19.14
N SER A 113 13.75 30.64 -18.18
CA SER A 113 14.11 31.84 -17.42
C SER A 113 15.30 31.67 -16.47
N GLY A 114 15.74 30.43 -16.20
CA GLY A 114 16.84 30.10 -15.29
C GLY A 114 16.55 30.36 -13.80
N ARG A 115 15.41 30.99 -13.47
CA ARG A 115 15.11 31.49 -12.12
C ARG A 115 14.42 30.49 -11.20
N ARG A 116 13.74 29.48 -11.75
CA ARG A 116 13.01 28.48 -10.97
C ARG A 116 13.01 27.12 -11.66
N LEU A 117 12.87 26.08 -10.84
CA LEU A 117 12.74 24.70 -11.27
C LEU A 117 11.31 24.40 -11.71
N ARG A 118 11.17 23.44 -12.64
CA ARG A 118 9.85 22.99 -13.10
C ARG A 118 9.15 22.16 -12.00
N CYS A 119 8.12 22.72 -11.38
CA CYS A 119 7.25 21.95 -10.46
C CYS A 119 6.34 21.00 -11.25
N PRO A 120 6.36 19.69 -10.99
CA PRO A 120 5.32 18.80 -11.48
C PRO A 120 3.98 19.17 -10.80
N ALA A 121 2.84 18.98 -11.48
CA ALA A 121 1.53 19.17 -10.85
C ALA A 121 1.19 18.00 -9.92
N ALA A 122 0.56 18.28 -8.77
CA ALA A 122 0.05 17.25 -7.86
C ALA A 122 -1.34 17.61 -7.31
N ARG A 123 -2.29 16.68 -7.48
CA ARG A 123 -3.67 16.81 -6.99
C ARG A 123 -3.87 16.29 -5.57
N THR A 124 -3.03 15.34 -5.14
CA THR A 124 -3.19 14.63 -3.85
C THR A 124 -2.01 14.89 -2.91
N ASN A 125 -2.26 14.93 -1.59
CA ASN A 125 -1.21 15.12 -0.57
C ASN A 125 -0.13 14.03 -0.63
N ARG A 126 -0.50 12.76 -0.84
CA ARG A 126 0.45 11.64 -1.05
C ARG A 126 1.53 11.95 -2.10
N ARG A 127 1.18 12.66 -3.17
CA ARG A 127 2.13 13.04 -4.24
C ARG A 127 2.94 14.28 -3.85
N LYS A 128 2.33 15.25 -3.16
CA LYS A 128 3.00 16.46 -2.65
C LYS A 128 4.07 16.14 -1.59
N GLU A 129 3.83 15.11 -0.79
CA GLU A 129 4.73 14.58 0.24
C GLU A 129 5.84 13.67 -0.33
N THR A 130 5.89 13.48 -1.65
CA THR A 130 7.04 12.79 -2.27
C THR A 130 8.24 13.72 -2.33
N PHE A 131 9.43 13.15 -2.19
CA PHE A 131 10.71 13.85 -2.28
C PHE A 131 10.77 14.85 -3.44
N MET A 132 10.38 14.45 -4.64
CA MET A 132 10.48 15.30 -5.84
C MET A 132 9.64 16.57 -5.74
N HIS A 133 8.40 16.46 -5.26
CA HIS A 133 7.52 17.62 -5.11
C HIS A 133 8.00 18.55 -4.01
N GLU A 134 8.35 17.97 -2.87
CA GLU A 134 8.81 18.74 -1.73
C GLU A 134 10.14 19.45 -2.02
N ALA A 135 11.11 18.74 -2.61
CA ALA A 135 12.42 19.28 -2.96
C ALA A 135 12.31 20.47 -3.94
N VAL A 136 11.54 20.31 -5.01
CA VAL A 136 11.35 21.39 -5.99
C VAL A 136 10.65 22.59 -5.37
N ARG A 137 9.63 22.36 -4.52
CA ARG A 137 8.94 23.42 -3.79
C ARG A 137 9.88 24.19 -2.87
N LEU A 138 10.68 23.49 -2.07
CA LEU A 138 11.62 24.09 -1.13
C LEU A 138 12.71 24.88 -1.86
N LEU A 139 13.30 24.30 -2.91
CA LEU A 139 14.30 24.99 -3.73
C LEU A 139 13.74 26.24 -4.40
N ASN A 140 12.51 26.18 -4.92
CA ASN A 140 11.86 27.34 -5.51
C ASN A 140 11.51 28.42 -4.48
N SER A 141 11.22 28.05 -3.23
CA SER A 141 10.96 29.02 -2.15
C SER A 141 12.23 29.73 -1.66
N SER A 142 13.40 29.11 -1.80
CA SER A 142 14.69 29.74 -1.46
C SER A 142 15.25 30.65 -2.56
N LEU A 143 14.66 30.64 -3.76
CA LEU A 143 15.10 31.48 -4.88
C LEU A 143 14.46 32.87 -4.76
N PRO A 144 15.18 33.95 -5.12
CA PRO A 144 14.64 35.30 -5.03
C PRO A 144 13.40 35.42 -5.91
N HIS A 145 12.25 35.62 -5.29
CA HIS A 145 11.02 35.96 -5.99
C HIS A 145 11.27 37.31 -6.67
N ALA A 146 11.01 37.41 -7.98
CA ALA A 146 10.88 38.72 -8.59
C ALA A 146 9.84 39.49 -7.78
N PRO A 147 10.06 40.77 -7.41
CA PRO A 147 9.04 41.54 -6.73
C PRO A 147 7.77 41.41 -7.56
N SER A 148 6.70 40.91 -6.92
CA SER A 148 5.34 40.99 -7.43
C SER A 148 5.19 42.41 -7.95
N SER A 149 5.17 42.58 -9.27
CA SER A 149 4.94 43.89 -9.85
C SER A 149 3.61 44.36 -9.27
N SER A 150 3.67 45.35 -8.37
CA SER A 150 2.52 46.20 -8.14
C SER A 150 2.17 46.76 -9.50
N LEU A 151 1.04 46.30 -10.06
CA LEU A 151 0.41 46.92 -11.20
C LEU A 151 -0.02 48.33 -10.78
N SER A 152 0.91 49.28 -10.78
CA SER A 152 0.62 50.69 -10.93
C SER A 152 0.49 50.94 -12.42
N TRP A 153 -0.72 50.78 -12.96
CA TRP A 153 -1.06 51.40 -14.21
C TRP A 153 -1.04 52.92 -13.97
N VAL A 154 -0.12 53.61 -14.64
CA VAL A 154 -0.27 55.03 -15.01
C VAL A 154 -0.63 55.04 -16.48
#